data_AF-A0A3R9BGH3-F1
#
_entry.id   AF-A0A3R9BGH3-F1
#
_cell.length_a   1.000
_cell.length_b   1.000
_cell.length_c   1.000
_cell.angle_alpha   90.00
_cell.angle_beta   90.00
_cell.angle_gamma   90.00
#
_symmetry.space_group_name_H-M   'P 1'
#
loop_
_entity.id
_entity.type
_entity.pdbx_description
1 polymer ?
#
loop_
_entity_poly.entity_id
_entity_poly.type
_entity_poly.pdbx_seq_one_letter_code
_entity_poly.pdbx_strand_id
1 'polypeptide(L)' 'MPSKEILVLGEGDKEIIDFLEKVRAVNGLRVQLGNDVFSVKISSETVSDKGRAFLTNGGSIGSRR' A
#
# COMPACT_ATOMS: atom_id res chain seq x y z
N MET A 1 -3.49 -16.01 6.27
CA MET A 1 -3.19 -14.67 5.73
C MET A 1 -3.88 -13.67 6.62
N PRO A 2 -3.18 -12.69 7.22
CA PRO A 2 -3.87 -11.66 8.00
C PRO A 2 -4.83 -10.92 7.08
N SER A 3 -6.06 -10.72 7.53
CA SER A 3 -7.06 -9.92 6.82
C SER A 3 -6.51 -8.52 6.61
N LYS A 4 -6.41 -8.07 5.36
CA LYS A 4 -6.09 -6.68 5.06
C LYS A 4 -7.33 -5.85 5.38
N GLU A 5 -7.30 -5.13 6.49
CA GLU A 5 -8.31 -4.14 6.82
C GLU A 5 -8.02 -2.86 6.04
N ILE A 6 -9.04 -2.30 5.39
CA ILE A 6 -8.94 -1.03 4.65
C ILE A 6 -9.49 0.07 5.55
N LEU A 7 -8.61 0.93 6.04
CA LEU A 7 -9.01 2.15 6.73
C LEU A 7 -9.12 3.29 5.71
N VAL A 8 -10.30 3.92 5.64
CA VAL A 8 -10.54 5.10 4.80
C VAL A 8 -10.29 6.35 5.65
N LEU A 9 -9.26 7.13 5.29
CA LEU A 9 -8.91 8.37 5.97
C LEU A 9 -9.74 9.53 5.41
N GLY A 10 -10.41 10.26 6.29
CA GLY A 10 -11.18 11.45 5.96
C GLY A 10 -10.46 12.75 6.34
N GLU A 11 -11.14 13.88 6.20
CA GLU A 11 -10.60 15.21 6.55
C GLU A 11 -10.22 15.34 8.04
N GLY A 12 -10.86 14.57 8.91
CA GLY A 12 -10.55 14.55 10.35
C GLY A 12 -9.24 13.84 10.72
N ASP A 13 -8.68 13.03 9.81
CA ASP A 13 -7.50 12.19 10.08
C ASP A 13 -6.19 12.85 9.66
N LYS A 14 -6.13 14.18 9.75
CA LYS A 14 -5.03 15.00 9.22
C LYS A 14 -3.65 14.55 9.72
N GLU A 15 -3.52 14.22 10.99
CA GLU A 15 -2.23 13.80 11.56
C GLU A 15 -1.73 12.48 10.96
N ILE A 16 -2.65 11.54 10.69
CA ILE A 16 -2.33 10.26 10.07
C ILE A 16 -1.92 10.50 8.61
N ILE A 17 -2.66 11.34 7.88
CA ILE A 17 -2.34 11.73 6.51
C ILE A 17 -0.95 12.38 6.45
N ASP A 18 -0.70 13.39 7.28
CA ASP A 18 0.58 14.11 7.33
C ASP A 18 1.75 13.16 7.66
N PHE A 19 1.55 12.20 8.56
CA PHE A 19 2.55 11.17 8.85
C PHE A 19 2.82 10.28 7.64
N LEU A 20 1.78 9.77 6.98
CA LEU A 20 1.93 8.91 5.80
C LEU A 20 2.61 9.66 4.65
N GLU A 21 2.29 10.94 4.46
CA GLU A 21 2.96 11.79 3.47
C GLU A 21 4.45 11.96 3.78
N LYS A 22 4.83 12.20 5.04
CA LYS A 22 6.24 12.26 5.45
C LYS A 22 6.96 10.94 5.17
N VAL A 23 6.37 9.81 5.55
CA VAL A 23 6.94 8.46 5.32
C VAL A 23 7.14 8.23 3.81
N ARG A 24 6.16 8.63 2.99
CA ARG A 24 6.22 8.50 1.54
C ARG A 24 7.33 9.36 0.94
N ALA A 25 7.48 10.61 1.39
CA ALA A 25 8.47 11.55 0.89
C ALA A 25 9.92 11.09 1.10
N VAL A 26 10.19 10.38 2.21
CA VAL A 26 11.54 9.90 2.56
C VAL A 26 11.78 8.43 2.20
N ASN A 27 10.86 7.79 1.47
CA ASN A 27 10.91 6.39 1.07
C ASN A 27 11.05 5.41 2.26
N GLY A 28 10.32 5.69 3.34
CA GLY A 28 10.31 4.92 4.57
C GLY A 28 11.14 5.53 5.71
N LEU A 29 10.69 5.33 6.94
CA LEU A 29 11.35 5.87 8.14
C LEU A 29 11.31 4.88 9.29
N ARG A 30 12.13 5.15 10.31
CA ARG A 30 12.11 4.42 11.58
C ARG A 30 11.38 5.24 12.62
N VAL A 31 10.37 4.65 13.27
CA VAL A 31 9.62 5.26 14.37
C VAL A 31 10.01 4.56 15.66
N GLN A 32 10.29 5.33 16.70
CA GLN A 32 10.43 4.79 18.05
C GLN A 32 9.11 4.94 18.81
N LEU A 33 8.61 3.86 19.39
CA LEU A 33 7.46 3.85 20.29
C LEU A 33 7.88 3.17 21.59
N GLY A 34 7.95 3.94 22.68
CA GLY A 34 8.56 3.45 23.92
C GLY A 34 10.02 3.03 23.69
N ASN A 35 10.32 1.76 23.96
CA ASN A 35 11.66 1.19 23.78
C ASN A 35 11.85 0.48 22.43
N ASP A 36 10.78 0.37 21.64
CA ASP A 36 10.79 -0.39 20.39
C ASP A 36 10.98 0.54 19.19
N VAL A 37 11.70 0.05 18.18
CA VAL A 37 11.92 0.76 16.92
C VAL A 37 11.28 0.00 15.77
N PHE A 38 10.36 0.64 15.08
CA PHE A 38 9.61 0.10 13.95
C PHE A 38 10.10 0.70 12.65
N SER A 39 10.25 -0.13 11.61
CA SER A 39 10.47 0.34 10.25
C SER A 39 9.12 0.50 9.56
N VAL A 40 8.75 1.72 9.20
CA VAL A 40 7.52 2.03 8.47
C VAL A 40 7.86 2.28 7.01
N LYS A 41 7.24 1.50 6.12
CA LYS A 41 7.37 1.66 4.66
C LYS A 41 5.97 1.70 4.05
N ILE A 42 5.77 2.63 3.13
CA ILE A 42 4.53 2.74 2.36
C ILE A 42 4.80 2.27 0.95
N SER A 43 3.96 1.36 0.47
CA SER A 43 3.92 0.94 -0.92
C SER A 43 2.51 1.13 -1.43
N SER A 44 2.36 1.78 -2.58
CA SER A 44 1.07 1.82 -3.26
C SER A 44 0.75 0.42 -3.79
N GLU A 45 -0.28 -0.22 -3.25
CA GLU A 45 -0.89 -1.38 -3.89
C GLU A 45 -1.84 -0.87 -4.99
N THR A 46 -1.29 -0.63 -6.17
CA THR A 46 -2.08 -0.43 -7.38
C THR A 46 -1.92 -1.67 -8.27
N VAL A 47 -3.05 -2.22 -8.71
CA VAL A 47 -3.02 -3.14 -9.84
C VAL A 47 -2.67 -2.30 -11.05
N SER A 48 -1.47 -2.52 -11.62
CA SER A 48 -1.05 -1.86 -12.86
C SER A 48 -2.13 -2.01 -13.94
N ASP A 49 -2.23 -1.07 -14.88
CA ASP A 49 -3.23 -1.13 -15.96
C ASP A 49 -3.11 -2.44 -16.76
N LYS A 50 -1.88 -2.95 -16.93
CA LYS A 50 -1.61 -4.26 -17.52
C LYS A 50 -2.18 -5.41 -16.69
N GLY A 51 -2.03 -5.37 -15.37
CA GLY A 51 -2.62 -6.34 -14.45
C GLY A 51 -4.15 -6.26 -14.44
N ARG A 52 -4.70 -5.04 -14.50
CA ARG A 52 -6.14 -4.81 -14.57
C ARG A 52 -6.70 -5.39 -15.86
N ALA A 53 -6.08 -5.10 -17.01
CA ALA A 53 -6.47 -5.64 -18.30
C ALA A 53 -6.40 -7.17 -18.34
N PHE A 54 -5.39 -7.79 -17.74
CA PHE A 54 -5.29 -9.26 -17.63
C PHE A 54 -6.45 -9.86 -16.81
N LEU A 55 -6.81 -9.22 -15.69
CA LEU A 55 -7.87 -9.67 -14.79
C LEU A 55 -9.29 -9.41 -15.36
N THR A 56 -9.49 -8.29 -16.07
CA THR A 56 -10.80 -7.91 -16.61
C THR A 56 -11.10 -8.54 -17.98
N ASN A 57 -10.07 -8.74 -18.81
CA ASN A 57 -10.26 -9.26 -20.17
C ASN A 57 -10.08 -10.78 -20.27
N GLY A 58 -9.97 -11.48 -19.15
CA GLY A 58 -9.79 -12.93 -19.12
C GLY A 58 -8.55 -13.35 -19.92
N GLY A 59 -7.35 -12.97 -19.44
CA GLY A 59 -6.11 -13.41 -20.07
C GLY A 59 -6.08 -14.94 -20.20
N SER A 60 -5.89 -15.44 -21.42
CA SER A 60 -5.86 -16.87 -21.73
C SER A 60 -4.78 -17.55 -20.89
N ILE A 61 -5.18 -18.31 -19.87
CA ILE A 61 -4.30 -19.23 -19.17
C ILE A 61 -4.06 -20.39 -20.15
N GLY A 62 -2.98 -20.27 -20.93
CA GLY A 62 -2.49 -21.33 -21.79
C GLY A 62 -2.51 -20.99 -23.28
N SER A 63 -1.53 -20.20 -23.74
CA SER A 63 -0.93 -20.54 -25.02
C SER A 63 0.02 -21.71 -24.78
N ARG A 64 -0.50 -22.92 -24.96
CA ARG A 64 0.31 -24.12 -25.13
C ARG A 64 -0.05 -24.70 -26.49
N ARG A 65 0.65 -24.23 -27.52
CA ARG A 65 1.16 -25.01 -28.65
C ARG A 65 2.00 -24.12 -29.57
#